data_AF-A0A3A0D1Q9-F1
#
_entry.id   AF-A0A3A0D1Q9-F1
#
_cell.length_a   1.000
_cell.length_b   1.000
_cell.length_c   1.000
_cell.angle_alpha   90.00
_cell.angle_beta   90.00
_cell.angle_gamma   90.00
#
_symmetry.space_group_name_H-M   'P 1'
#
loop_
_entity.id
_entity.type
_entity.pdbx_description
1 polymer ?
#
loop_
_entity_poly.entity_id
_entity_poly.type
_entity_poly.pdbx_seq_one_letter_code
_entity_poly.pdbx_strand_id
1 'polypeptide(L)'
;RPWRPYRVLYTPERYEISVSFIVDISDTFEEKMRAVLAHESQFHGENMHKYGAERTIISRPEFLEFITAQNRNWGAMIGVKYGEAFIVRESVRLDDPVAAFGAWCEDAIP
;
A
#
# COMPACT_ATOMS: atom_id res chain seq x y z
N ARG A 1 8.33 27.75 14.81
CA ARG A 1 9.22 26.82 15.56
C ARG A 1 9.62 25.69 14.61
N PRO A 2 10.88 25.23 14.59
CA PRO A 2 11.23 24.04 13.80
C PRO A 2 10.53 22.80 14.35
N TRP A 3 10.09 21.90 13.47
CA TRP A 3 9.44 20.63 13.80
C TRP A 3 10.25 19.47 13.23
N ARG A 4 10.42 18.41 14.02
CA ARG A 4 11.10 17.18 13.62
C ARG A 4 10.08 16.02 13.62
N PRO A 5 9.87 15.33 12.49
CA PRO A 5 9.04 14.13 12.45
C PRO A 5 9.52 13.08 13.46
N TYR A 6 8.58 12.39 14.09
CA TYR A 6 8.90 11.28 15.00
C TYR A 6 9.38 10.03 14.23
N ARG A 7 8.77 9.74 13.08
CA ARG A 7 9.12 8.64 12.18
C ARG A 7 8.87 9.05 10.73
N VAL A 8 9.59 8.41 9.82
CA VAL A 8 9.38 8.48 8.37
C VAL A 8 9.19 7.06 7.87
N LEU A 9 8.10 6.83 7.15
CA LEU A 9 7.79 5.54 6.52
C LEU A 9 7.85 5.74 5.00
N TYR A 10 8.33 4.72 4.30
CA TYR A 10 8.37 4.73 2.82
C TYR A 10 7.44 3.65 2.29
N THR A 11 6.71 3.96 1.22
CA THR A 11 5.89 2.98 0.49
C THR A 11 6.57 2.66 -0.86
N PRO A 12 6.78 1.38 -1.20
CA PRO A 12 7.30 1.01 -2.51
C PRO A 12 6.18 1.01 -3.55
N GLU A 13 6.31 1.80 -4.62
CA GLU A 13 5.28 1.81 -5.68
C GLU A 13 5.60 0.87 -6.83
N ARG A 14 6.82 0.93 -7.37
CA ARG A 14 7.13 0.31 -8.67
C ARG A 14 8.10 -0.85 -8.61
N TYR A 15 9.03 -0.82 -7.65
CA TYR A 15 10.13 -1.77 -7.58
C TYR A 15 9.86 -2.80 -6.49
N GLU A 16 10.19 -4.04 -6.79
CA GLU A 16 10.22 -5.09 -5.79
C GLU A 16 11.39 -4.81 -4.83
N ILE A 17 11.04 -4.51 -3.59
CA ILE A 17 11.96 -4.13 -2.53
C ILE A 17 11.54 -4.91 -1.28
N SER A 18 12.52 -5.33 -0.48
CA SER A 18 12.24 -5.92 0.83
C SER A 18 11.52 -4.90 1.72
N VAL A 19 10.34 -5.27 2.21
CA VAL A 19 9.48 -4.42 3.03
C VAL A 19 9.67 -4.73 4.51
N SER A 20 9.51 -3.73 5.37
CA SER A 20 9.70 -3.89 6.81
C SER A 20 8.47 -4.44 7.50
N PHE A 21 7.28 -4.03 7.07
CA PHE A 21 6.00 -4.54 7.56
C PHE A 21 4.89 -4.30 6.54
N ILE A 22 3.78 -5.00 6.71
CA ILE A 22 2.57 -4.90 5.89
C ILE A 22 1.39 -4.61 6.81
N VAL A 23 0.50 -3.70 6.39
CA VAL A 23 -0.72 -3.34 7.09
C VAL A 23 -1.90 -3.97 6.36
N ASP A 24 -2.79 -4.66 7.08
CA ASP A 24 -4.08 -5.10 6.53
C ASP A 24 -4.93 -3.88 6.17
N ILE A 25 -5.28 -3.76 4.91
CA ILE A 25 -6.14 -2.69 4.38
C ILE A 25 -7.43 -3.28 3.79
N SER A 26 -7.79 -4.51 4.14
CA SER A 26 -8.92 -5.22 3.52
C SER A 26 -10.24 -4.45 3.64
N ASP A 27 -10.47 -3.80 4.78
CA ASP A 27 -11.68 -3.00 5.04
C ASP A 27 -11.67 -1.62 4.37
N THR A 28 -10.49 -1.11 3.99
CA THR A 28 -10.31 0.24 3.45
C THR A 28 -9.86 0.27 1.99
N PHE A 29 -9.60 -0.89 1.39
CA PHE A 29 -9.11 -1.01 0.01
C PHE A 29 -10.04 -0.34 -1.01
N GLU A 30 -11.36 -0.49 -0.84
CA GLU A 30 -12.32 0.15 -1.75
C GLU A 30 -12.30 1.68 -1.65
N GLU A 31 -12.07 2.23 -0.45
CA GLU A 31 -11.90 3.69 -0.27
C GLU A 31 -10.59 4.17 -0.89
N LYS A 32 -9.50 3.40 -0.74
CA LYS A 32 -8.23 3.66 -1.43
C LYS A 32 -8.42 3.73 -2.94
N MET A 33 -9.14 2.77 -3.54
CA MET A 33 -9.39 2.77 -4.98
C MET A 33 -10.26 3.95 -5.43
N ARG A 34 -11.25 4.36 -4.63
CA ARG A 34 -12.00 5.61 -4.89
C ARG A 34 -11.10 6.85 -4.86
N ALA A 35 -10.19 6.94 -3.89
CA ALA A 35 -9.25 8.05 -3.80
C ALA A 35 -8.30 8.10 -5.00
N VAL A 36 -7.79 6.95 -5.46
CA VAL A 36 -6.98 6.85 -6.70
C VAL A 36 -7.78 7.35 -7.90
N LEU A 37 -9.01 6.86 -8.08
CA LEU A 37 -9.87 7.20 -9.22
C LEU A 37 -10.37 8.65 -9.20
N ALA A 38 -10.32 9.34 -8.05
CA ALA A 38 -10.64 10.77 -7.96
C ALA A 38 -9.66 11.65 -8.76
N HIS A 39 -8.47 11.14 -9.08
CA HIS A 39 -7.51 11.80 -9.97
C HIS A 39 -7.82 11.49 -11.45
N GLU A 40 -9.00 11.93 -11.92
CA GLU A 40 -9.56 11.59 -13.25
C GLU A 40 -8.65 11.92 -14.44
N SER A 41 -7.76 12.92 -14.31
CA SER A 41 -6.81 13.29 -15.36
C SER A 41 -5.58 12.38 -15.43
N GLN A 42 -5.32 11.57 -14.39
CA GLN A 42 -4.12 10.76 -14.27
C GLN A 42 -4.39 9.29 -14.61
N PHE A 43 -5.54 8.75 -14.21
CA PHE A 43 -5.86 7.33 -14.34
C PHE A 43 -6.86 7.03 -15.45
N HIS A 44 -6.87 5.78 -15.91
CA HIS A 44 -7.85 5.30 -16.88
C HIS A 44 -9.27 5.38 -16.30
N GLY A 45 -10.20 5.95 -17.07
CA GLY A 45 -11.61 6.06 -16.68
C GLY A 45 -12.46 6.72 -17.77
N GLU A 46 -13.77 6.76 -17.54
CA GLU A 46 -14.75 7.26 -18.52
C GLU A 46 -14.50 8.72 -18.93
N ASN A 47 -14.06 9.55 -17.99
CA ASN A 47 -13.79 10.97 -18.20
C ASN A 47 -12.43 11.27 -18.85
N MET A 48 -11.59 10.26 -19.12
CA MET A 48 -10.21 10.47 -19.57
C MET A 48 -10.11 11.22 -20.91
N HIS A 49 -11.14 11.13 -21.77
CA HIS A 49 -11.22 11.88 -23.03
C HIS A 49 -11.25 13.41 -22.83
N LYS A 50 -11.54 13.90 -21.63
CA LYS A 50 -11.59 15.33 -21.28
C LYS A 50 -10.21 15.94 -21.00
N TYR A 51 -9.15 15.14 -20.84
CA TYR A 51 -7.86 15.58 -20.26
C TYR A 51 -6.66 15.53 -21.22
N GLY A 52 -6.89 15.69 -22.52
CA GLY A 52 -5.82 15.70 -23.52
C GLY A 52 -5.33 14.31 -23.93
N ALA A 53 -4.48 14.26 -24.95
CA ALA A 53 -4.06 13.02 -25.61
C ALA A 53 -2.76 12.40 -25.04
N GLU A 54 -2.05 13.11 -24.16
CA GLU A 54 -0.80 12.61 -23.58
C GLU A 54 -1.10 11.47 -22.60
N ARG A 55 -0.63 10.27 -22.96
CA ARG A 55 -0.78 9.06 -22.15
C ARG A 55 0.51 8.79 -21.40
N THR A 56 0.39 8.60 -20.09
CA THR A 56 1.48 8.14 -19.22
C THR A 56 1.29 6.66 -18.87
N ILE A 57 2.26 6.06 -18.18
CA ILE A 57 2.14 4.68 -17.70
C ILE A 57 0.93 4.52 -16.77
N ILE A 58 0.67 5.51 -15.91
CA ILE A 58 -0.42 5.46 -14.92
C ILE A 58 -1.82 5.67 -15.52
N SER A 59 -1.90 6.26 -16.72
CA SER A 59 -3.16 6.44 -17.46
C SER A 59 -3.65 5.16 -18.17
N ARG A 60 -2.86 4.09 -18.13
CA ARG A 60 -3.21 2.81 -18.75
C ARG A 60 -4.10 1.99 -17.81
N PRO A 61 -5.12 1.26 -18.30
CA PRO A 61 -6.01 0.46 -17.44
C PRO A 61 -5.23 -0.58 -16.62
N GLU A 62 -4.15 -1.13 -17.17
CA GLU A 62 -3.27 -2.10 -16.51
C GLU A 62 -2.60 -1.53 -15.24
N PHE A 63 -2.52 -0.20 -15.07
CA PHE A 63 -1.98 0.39 -13.85
C PHE A 63 -2.91 0.19 -12.65
N LEU A 64 -4.23 0.26 -12.84
CA LEU A 64 -5.20 -0.01 -11.77
C LEU A 64 -5.19 -1.49 -11.37
N GLU A 65 -5.04 -2.38 -12.36
CA GLU A 65 -4.83 -3.81 -12.14
C GLU A 65 -3.53 -4.07 -11.36
N PHE A 66 -2.46 -3.35 -11.72
CA PHE A 66 -1.18 -3.42 -11.01
C PHE A 66 -1.32 -3.03 -9.54
N ILE A 67 -1.98 -1.91 -9.22
CA ILE A 67 -2.23 -1.51 -7.82
C ILE A 67 -2.97 -2.64 -7.09
N THR A 68 -4.04 -3.16 -7.69
CA THR A 68 -4.86 -4.21 -7.07
C THR A 68 -4.04 -5.48 -6.84
N ALA A 69 -3.29 -5.95 -7.84
CA ALA A 69 -2.45 -7.14 -7.76
C ALA A 69 -1.37 -6.99 -6.68
N GLN A 70 -0.75 -5.81 -6.59
CA GLN A 70 0.28 -5.53 -5.59
C GLN A 70 -0.27 -5.60 -4.16
N ASN A 71 -1.43 -4.97 -3.92
CA ASN A 71 -2.07 -5.02 -2.61
C ASN A 71 -2.55 -6.44 -2.26
N ARG A 72 -3.00 -7.25 -3.25
CA ARG A 72 -3.31 -8.67 -3.01
C ARG A 72 -2.06 -9.50 -2.68
N ASN A 73 -0.94 -9.24 -3.35
CA ASN A 73 0.30 -9.94 -3.10
C ASN A 73 0.79 -9.71 -1.66
N TRP A 74 0.80 -8.46 -1.19
CA TRP A 74 1.17 -8.15 0.19
C TRP A 74 0.14 -8.68 1.20
N GLY A 75 -1.15 -8.63 0.88
CA GLY A 75 -2.18 -9.23 1.72
C GLY A 75 -1.94 -10.72 1.93
N ALA A 76 -1.64 -11.45 0.84
CA ALA A 76 -1.32 -12.87 0.90
C ALA A 76 -0.11 -13.19 1.79
N MET A 77 0.90 -12.31 1.85
CA MET A 77 2.08 -12.50 2.71
C MET A 77 1.76 -12.47 4.21
N ILE A 78 0.65 -11.85 4.62
CA ILE A 78 0.20 -11.78 6.02
C ILE A 78 -1.16 -12.47 6.24
N GLY A 79 -1.65 -13.24 5.27
CA GLY A 79 -2.88 -14.02 5.41
C GLY A 79 -4.20 -13.23 5.28
N VAL A 80 -4.19 -12.04 4.67
CA VAL A 80 -5.38 -11.17 4.52
C VAL A 80 -5.68 -10.86 3.05
N LYS A 81 -6.83 -10.23 2.75
CA LYS A 81 -7.28 -10.00 1.36
C LYS A 81 -6.44 -8.94 0.64
N TYR A 82 -6.15 -7.84 1.31
CA TYR A 82 -5.33 -6.74 0.78
C TYR A 82 -4.38 -6.21 1.86
N GLY A 83 -3.11 -6.04 1.49
CA GLY A 83 -2.08 -5.48 2.35
C GLY A 83 -1.38 -4.30 1.70
N GLU A 84 -0.95 -3.34 2.49
CA GLU A 84 -0.10 -2.23 2.06
C GLU A 84 1.24 -2.28 2.79
N ALA A 85 2.32 -2.25 2.02
CA ALA A 85 3.65 -2.48 2.56
C ALA A 85 4.42 -1.18 2.83
N PHE A 86 5.21 -1.19 3.89
CA PHE A 86 6.00 -0.06 4.33
C PHE A 86 7.43 -0.45 4.66
N ILE A 87 8.34 0.51 4.50
CA ILE A 87 9.75 0.40 4.84
C ILE A 87 10.07 1.40 5.95
N VAL A 88 10.80 0.94 6.96
CA VAL A 88 11.44 1.77 7.99
C VAL A 88 12.95 1.65 7.80
N ARG A 89 13.67 2.78 7.74
CA ARG A 89 15.13 2.76 7.57
C ARG A 89 15.85 2.78 8.92
N GLU A 90 15.22 3.33 9.93
CA GLU A 90 15.74 3.46 11.28
C GLU A 90 15.46 2.20 12.11
N SER A 91 16.30 1.96 13.12
CA SER A 91 16.07 0.90 14.08
C SER A 91 14.75 1.13 14.85
N VAL A 92 13.91 0.09 14.90
CA VAL A 92 12.70 0.09 15.71
C VAL A 92 13.05 -0.38 17.12
N ARG A 93 12.78 0.45 18.12
CA ARG A 93 12.89 0.04 19.53
C ARG A 93 11.66 -0.80 19.88
N LEU A 94 11.90 -2.00 20.40
CA LEU A 94 10.89 -2.86 21.02
C LEU A 94 11.32 -3.10 22.47
N ASP A 95 10.38 -3.02 23.41
CA ASP A 95 10.65 -3.31 24.81
C ASP A 95 10.44 -4.82 25.13
N ASP A 96 9.56 -5.50 24.40
CA ASP A 96 9.32 -6.95 24.49
C ASP A 96 8.94 -7.52 23.10
N PRO A 97 9.73 -8.45 22.52
CA PRO A 97 9.41 -9.05 21.23
C PRO A 97 8.21 -10.00 21.27
N VAL A 98 7.91 -10.64 22.41
CA VAL A 98 6.74 -11.53 22.54
C VAL A 98 5.46 -10.71 22.58
N ALA A 99 5.45 -9.58 23.30
CA ALA A 99 4.31 -8.66 23.23
C ALA A 99 4.13 -8.06 21.82
N ALA A 100 5.23 -7.77 21.12
CA ALA A 100 5.18 -7.16 19.78
C ALA A 100 4.72 -8.12 18.68
N PHE A 101 5.06 -9.42 18.78
CA PHE A 101 4.82 -10.39 17.71
C PHE A 101 4.00 -11.63 18.12
N GLY A 102 3.70 -11.81 19.41
CA GLY A 102 3.05 -13.02 19.94
C GLY A 102 1.57 -13.15 19.59
N ALA A 103 0.84 -12.03 19.52
CA ALA A 103 -0.59 -12.03 19.14
C ALA A 103 -0.83 -12.59 17.72
N TRP A 104 0.19 -12.54 16.86
CA TRP A 104 0.14 -13.11 15.52
C TRP A 104 0.08 -14.64 15.54
N CYS A 105 0.55 -15.32 16.58
CA CYS A 105 0.56 -16.79 16.62
C CYS A 105 -0.78 -17.42 17.04
N GLU A 106 -1.66 -16.68 17.72
CA GLU A 106 -2.93 -17.24 18.22
C GLU A 106 -3.99 -17.34 17.12
N ASP A 107 -3.95 -16.45 16.12
CA ASP A 107 -4.91 -16.40 15.01
C ASP A 107 -4.34 -16.85 13.64
N ALA A 108 -3.03 -17.16 13.53
CA ALA A 108 -2.37 -17.37 12.23
C ALA A 108 -2.44 -18.78 11.63
N ILE A 109 -3.29 -19.68 12.12
CA ILE A 109 -3.49 -20.99 11.47
C ILE A 109 -4.98 -21.39 11.55
N PRO A 110 -5.70 -21.47 10.42
CA PRO A 110 -6.81 -22.43 10.29
C PRO A 110 -6.29 -23.87 10.33
#